data_AF-A0AAN9KPB7-F1
#
_entry.id   AF-A0AAN9KPB7-F1
#
_cell.length_a   1.000
_cell.length_b   1.000
_cell.length_c   1.000
_cell.angle_alpha   90.00
_cell.angle_beta   90.00
_cell.angle_gamma   90.00
#
_symmetry.space_group_name_H-M   'P 1'
#
loop_
_entity.id
_entity.type
_entity.pdbx_description
1 polymer ?
#
loop_
_entity_poly.entity_id
_entity_poly.type
_entity_poly.pdbx_seq_one_letter_code
_entity_poly.pdbx_strand_id
1 'polypeptide(L)'
;MIIRLFCYIKENHGIQLAYEFLSNVNKLRMESDDHVDDAHLELHHVERAFVESILPKVKSPPQEILQKLEKEQELQKLSQESSMLVFKLGLSKLHCSLLMNGLVTDPIEEAFLNALNVETQRIQEQVYFRPIKSHIDVLAKFLSEAGIQHYNPRIISDDRPRFISLSTFIFGEASIMNEIDYLHAPETNDDLKPVTHLIAVDITSGNGLKLLHQVLNYLIEGSKDARVGLLFNANKSTDSFSLLFAKVFEITSSSYSHKKNVLEFLDQLCSLYQQNYFLTSAVEVDSAQAFVDKICELAEADGMPSKCYRSVLPEFSAEKVRRRLSKVENFLYQVLGSEYGFNVVFTNGKVTHPVDESSFLSADLYLLESIEFKLKTKHIVEIIEEVKWQDVDHDMLTSNLISDIIMALFSSIAVGERASESARFEILNDQHSAIILPNENSSIHIDAVLDPLSPTSQKVPGILRVLWKYVQPSMRIVLNPLSPLADLPLKNYYRYKVPSMDDFSGADSSVNDPKAFLLTCHCPRH
;
A
#
# COMPACT_ATOMS: atom_id res chain seq x y z
N MET A 1 -30.88 13.11 12.87
CA MET A 1 -32.29 13.54 12.97
C MET A 1 -33.04 13.39 11.64
N ILE A 2 -32.55 13.98 10.54
CA ILE A 2 -33.19 13.88 9.21
C ILE A 2 -33.51 12.44 8.81
N ILE A 3 -32.56 11.50 8.95
CA ILE A 3 -32.76 10.08 8.61
C ILE A 3 -33.95 9.49 9.36
N ARG A 4 -34.07 9.77 10.67
CA ARG A 4 -35.18 9.28 11.53
C ARG A 4 -36.53 9.78 11.03
N LEU A 5 -36.64 11.10 10.79
CA LEU A 5 -37.87 11.74 10.36
C LEU A 5 -38.27 11.30 8.94
N PHE A 6 -37.28 11.15 8.05
CA PHE A 6 -37.50 10.62 6.70
C PHE A 6 -38.03 9.18 6.73
N CYS A 7 -37.40 8.29 7.50
CA CYS A 7 -37.84 6.91 7.66
C CYS A 7 -39.26 6.83 8.23
N TYR A 8 -39.57 7.63 9.25
CA TYR A 8 -40.92 7.71 9.81
C TYR A 8 -41.97 8.14 8.77
N ILE A 9 -41.71 9.19 7.99
CA ILE A 9 -42.64 9.65 6.96
C ILE A 9 -42.77 8.60 5.86
N LYS A 10 -41.67 7.98 5.44
CA LYS A 10 -41.66 6.93 4.41
C LYS A 10 -42.53 5.74 4.82
N GLU A 11 -42.42 5.28 6.06
CA GLU A 11 -43.15 4.12 6.58
C GLU A 11 -44.64 4.42 6.82
N ASN A 12 -44.98 5.59 7.36
CA ASN A 12 -46.35 5.91 7.77
C ASN A 12 -47.18 6.68 6.73
N HIS A 13 -46.52 7.44 5.85
CA HIS A 13 -47.18 8.38 4.94
C HIS A 13 -46.76 8.22 3.47
N GLY A 14 -45.78 7.36 3.20
CA GLY A 14 -45.31 7.01 1.86
C GLY A 14 -44.10 7.80 1.38
N ILE A 15 -43.44 7.26 0.35
CA ILE A 15 -42.14 7.76 -0.11
C ILE A 15 -42.19 9.15 -0.76
N GLN A 16 -43.29 9.49 -1.43
CA GLN A 16 -43.44 10.79 -2.09
C GLN A 16 -43.41 11.94 -1.09
N LEU A 17 -44.12 11.80 0.03
CA LEU A 17 -44.09 12.79 1.12
C LEU A 17 -42.73 12.85 1.81
N ALA A 18 -42.01 11.72 1.90
CA ALA A 18 -40.67 11.70 2.47
C ALA A 18 -39.69 12.52 1.63
N TYR A 19 -39.81 12.49 0.29
CA TYR A 19 -39.03 13.36 -0.59
C TYR A 19 -39.50 14.82 -0.56
N GLU A 20 -40.81 15.07 -0.46
CA GLU A 20 -41.35 16.43 -0.27
C GLU A 20 -40.82 17.06 1.03
N PHE A 21 -40.72 16.27 2.11
CA PHE A 21 -40.06 16.69 3.35
C PHE A 21 -38.62 17.13 3.12
N LEU A 22 -37.80 16.36 2.39
CA LEU A 22 -36.43 16.76 2.07
C LEU A 22 -36.38 18.04 1.22
N SER A 23 -37.33 18.21 0.29
CA SER A 23 -37.48 19.45 -0.50
C SER A 23 -37.81 20.65 0.40
N ASN A 24 -38.70 20.47 1.38
CA ASN A 24 -39.06 21.50 2.35
C ASN A 24 -37.89 21.87 3.27
N VAL A 25 -37.10 20.87 3.71
CA VAL A 25 -35.86 21.11 4.46
C VAL A 25 -34.89 21.98 3.65
N ASN A 26 -34.69 21.66 2.37
CA ASN A 26 -33.81 22.44 1.51
C ASN A 26 -34.36 23.85 1.28
N LYS A 27 -35.66 23.99 1.05
CA LYS A 27 -36.31 25.29 0.87
C LYS A 27 -36.12 26.20 2.08
N LEU A 28 -36.40 25.69 3.29
CA LEU A 28 -36.24 26.46 4.54
C LEU A 28 -34.78 26.84 4.80
N ARG A 29 -33.83 25.96 4.47
CA ARG A 29 -32.39 26.26 4.52
C ARG A 29 -32.01 27.40 3.57
N MET A 30 -32.57 27.45 2.37
CA MET A 30 -32.28 28.49 1.38
C MET A 30 -32.96 29.82 1.69
N GLU A 31 -34.07 29.81 2.42
CA GLU A 31 -34.81 31.01 2.83
C GLU A 31 -34.22 31.69 4.08
N SER A 32 -33.37 31.01 4.85
CA SER A 32 -32.80 31.51 6.11
C SER A 32 -31.52 32.32 5.95
N ASP A 33 -30.76 32.13 4.85
CA ASP A 33 -29.48 32.79 4.62
C ASP A 33 -29.49 33.63 3.33
N ASP A 34 -29.24 34.93 3.46
CA ASP A 34 -29.18 35.90 2.34
C ASP A 34 -27.97 35.64 1.40
N HIS A 35 -27.02 34.81 1.82
CA HIS A 35 -25.86 34.37 1.04
C HIS A 35 -25.98 32.87 0.71
N VAL A 36 -26.24 32.57 -0.56
CA VAL A 36 -26.48 31.22 -1.12
C VAL A 36 -25.37 30.20 -0.77
N ASP A 37 -24.13 30.66 -0.57
CA ASP A 37 -22.96 29.80 -0.39
C ASP A 37 -22.67 29.42 1.08
N ASP A 38 -23.22 30.16 2.07
CA ASP A 38 -22.96 29.94 3.51
C ASP A 38 -24.18 29.38 4.27
N ALA A 39 -25.22 28.95 3.56
CA ALA A 39 -26.47 28.52 4.18
C ALA A 39 -26.30 27.28 5.07
N HIS A 40 -26.33 27.45 6.40
CA HIS A 40 -26.12 26.37 7.37
C HIS A 40 -27.44 25.70 7.76
N LEU A 41 -27.47 24.37 7.69
CA LEU A 41 -28.64 23.61 8.08
C LEU A 41 -28.75 23.53 9.61
N GLU A 42 -29.67 24.30 10.19
CA GLU A 42 -29.99 24.23 11.61
C GLU A 42 -31.09 23.22 11.95
N LEU A 43 -31.12 22.80 13.22
CA LEU A 43 -32.10 21.86 13.78
C LEU A 43 -33.55 22.34 13.57
N HIS A 44 -33.79 23.64 13.78
CA HIS A 44 -35.11 24.23 13.71
C HIS A 44 -35.70 24.22 12.28
N HIS A 45 -34.86 24.29 11.24
CA HIS A 45 -35.29 24.13 9.83
C HIS A 45 -35.87 22.73 9.60
N VAL A 46 -35.23 21.70 10.15
CA VAL A 46 -35.64 20.32 9.97
C VAL A 46 -36.94 20.02 10.72
N GLU A 47 -37.07 20.52 11.95
CA GLU A 47 -38.30 20.38 12.75
C GLU A 47 -39.48 21.08 12.07
N ARG A 48 -39.26 22.31 11.59
CA ARG A 48 -40.30 23.07 10.87
C ARG A 48 -40.71 22.39 9.57
N ALA A 49 -39.75 21.92 8.77
CA ALA A 49 -40.05 21.16 7.55
C ALA A 49 -40.86 19.90 7.85
N PHE A 50 -40.54 19.20 8.94
CA PHE A 50 -41.27 18.01 9.36
C PHE A 50 -42.72 18.36 9.69
N VAL A 51 -42.94 19.38 10.53
CA VAL A 51 -44.28 19.86 10.89
C VAL A 51 -45.07 20.23 9.65
N GLU A 52 -44.53 21.06 8.76
CA GLU A 52 -45.20 21.48 7.52
C GLU A 52 -45.57 20.30 6.61
N SER A 53 -44.71 19.27 6.55
CA SER A 53 -44.92 18.10 5.68
C SER A 53 -45.98 17.12 6.19
N ILE A 54 -46.17 17.00 7.51
CA ILE A 54 -47.13 16.05 8.10
C ILE A 54 -48.45 16.69 8.54
N LEU A 55 -48.48 18.01 8.74
CA LEU A 55 -49.67 18.77 9.16
C LEU A 55 -50.95 18.46 8.36
N PRO A 56 -50.93 18.27 7.02
CA PRO A 56 -52.15 17.97 6.28
C PRO A 56 -52.66 16.52 6.46
N LYS A 57 -51.87 15.60 7.02
CA LYS A 57 -52.20 14.17 7.10
C LYS A 57 -52.42 13.61 8.49
N VAL A 58 -52.08 14.37 9.54
CA VAL A 58 -52.10 13.86 10.91
C VAL A 58 -53.18 14.55 11.76
N LYS A 59 -53.88 13.77 12.59
CA LYS A 59 -54.94 14.25 13.48
C LYS A 59 -54.42 14.76 14.83
N SER A 60 -53.22 14.35 15.23
CA SER A 60 -52.54 14.78 16.46
C SER A 60 -51.52 15.89 16.17
N PRO A 61 -51.16 16.71 17.18
CA PRO A 61 -50.16 17.77 16.99
C PRO A 61 -48.83 17.20 16.49
N PRO A 62 -48.29 17.70 15.35
CA PRO A 62 -46.99 17.28 14.83
C PRO A 62 -45.84 17.35 15.85
N GLN A 63 -45.91 18.29 16.79
CA GLN A 63 -44.92 18.46 17.85
C GLN A 63 -44.92 17.32 18.87
N GLU A 64 -46.08 16.72 19.17
CA GLU A 64 -46.17 15.55 20.06
C GLU A 64 -45.56 14.30 19.40
N ILE A 65 -45.69 14.21 18.07
CA ILE A 65 -45.08 13.12 17.28
C ILE A 65 -43.57 13.28 17.26
N LEU A 66 -43.07 14.51 17.09
CA LEU A 66 -41.64 14.80 17.13
C LEU A 66 -41.03 14.40 18.50
N GLN A 67 -41.67 14.76 19.62
CA GLN A 67 -41.22 14.36 20.96
C GLN A 67 -41.26 12.85 21.21
N LYS A 68 -42.23 12.14 20.62
CA LYS A 68 -42.28 10.67 20.69
C LYS A 68 -41.15 10.05 19.87
N LEU A 69 -40.92 10.57 18.66
CA LEU A 69 -39.87 10.12 17.76
C LEU A 69 -38.48 10.36 18.32
N GLU A 70 -38.25 11.42 19.10
CA GLU A 70 -36.98 11.64 19.79
C GLU A 70 -36.61 10.49 20.72
N LYS A 71 -37.61 9.94 21.44
CA LYS A 71 -37.45 8.86 22.42
C LYS A 71 -37.50 7.45 21.79
N GLU A 72 -37.82 7.36 20.51
CA GLU A 72 -37.99 6.09 19.81
C GLU A 72 -36.64 5.47 19.43
N GLN A 73 -36.37 4.28 19.99
CA GLN A 73 -35.07 3.61 19.89
C GLN A 73 -34.84 2.90 18.55
N GLU A 74 -35.89 2.39 17.88
CA GLU A 74 -35.73 1.63 16.64
C GLU A 74 -35.24 2.52 15.48
N LEU A 75 -35.92 3.65 15.24
CA LEU A 75 -35.49 4.63 14.24
C LEU A 75 -34.13 5.25 14.59
N GLN A 76 -33.81 5.39 15.88
CA GLN A 76 -32.48 5.83 16.31
C GLN A 76 -31.41 4.82 15.91
N LYS A 77 -31.65 3.53 16.16
CA LYS A 77 -30.75 2.44 15.79
C LYS A 77 -30.55 2.38 14.28
N LEU A 78 -31.62 2.47 13.48
CA LEU A 78 -31.54 2.52 12.02
C LEU A 78 -30.73 3.72 11.52
N SER A 79 -30.93 4.90 12.12
CA SER A 79 -30.14 6.08 11.79
C SER A 79 -28.66 5.89 12.12
N GLN A 80 -28.34 5.24 13.24
CA GLN A 80 -26.96 4.94 13.63
C GLN A 80 -26.32 3.89 12.72
N GLU A 81 -27.05 2.83 12.38
CA GLU A 81 -26.61 1.79 11.44
C GLU A 81 -26.32 2.38 10.05
N SER A 82 -27.18 3.28 9.57
CA SER A 82 -26.95 3.99 8.30
C SER A 82 -25.69 4.84 8.34
N SER A 83 -25.46 5.61 9.41
CA SER A 83 -24.23 6.40 9.57
C SER A 83 -22.98 5.52 9.73
N MET A 84 -23.11 4.40 10.46
CA MET A 84 -22.03 3.45 10.65
C MET A 84 -21.66 2.75 9.34
N LEU A 85 -22.62 2.46 8.46
CA LEU A 85 -22.35 1.91 7.14
C LEU A 85 -21.49 2.89 6.30
N VAL A 86 -21.87 4.17 6.25
CA VAL A 86 -21.09 5.21 5.54
C VAL A 86 -19.68 5.34 6.12
N PHE A 87 -19.55 5.26 7.45
CA PHE A 87 -18.26 5.26 8.13
C PHE A 87 -17.41 4.04 7.77
N LYS A 88 -17.99 2.83 7.81
CA LYS A 88 -17.31 1.58 7.43
C LYS A 88 -16.88 1.55 5.97
N LEU A 89 -17.65 2.19 5.08
CA LEU A 89 -17.28 2.36 3.67
C LEU A 89 -16.19 3.41 3.46
N GLY A 90 -15.77 4.16 4.48
CA GLY A 90 -14.74 5.21 4.37
C GLY A 90 -15.22 6.49 3.68
N LEU A 91 -16.52 6.62 3.45
CA LEU A 91 -17.13 7.76 2.74
C LEU A 91 -17.48 8.93 3.67
N SER A 92 -17.28 8.77 4.97
CA SER A 92 -17.66 9.77 5.98
C SER A 92 -16.91 11.11 5.86
N LYS A 93 -15.68 11.08 5.31
CA LYS A 93 -14.83 12.27 5.14
C LYS A 93 -14.96 12.93 3.77
N LEU A 94 -15.64 12.27 2.83
CA LEU A 94 -15.84 12.82 1.49
C LEU A 94 -17.05 13.77 1.48
N HIS A 95 -16.96 14.82 0.68
CA HIS A 95 -18.15 15.50 0.22
C HIS A 95 -18.97 14.51 -0.63
N CYS A 96 -20.31 14.56 -0.52
CA CYS A 96 -21.29 13.65 -1.16
C CYS A 96 -20.71 12.83 -2.34
N SER A 97 -20.68 11.50 -2.24
CA SER A 97 -20.09 10.64 -3.28
C SER A 97 -21.11 9.64 -3.81
N LEU A 98 -20.99 9.29 -5.08
CA LEU A 98 -21.81 8.28 -5.74
C LEU A 98 -21.09 6.93 -5.69
N LEU A 99 -21.85 5.86 -5.50
CA LEU A 99 -21.35 4.48 -5.58
C LEU A 99 -21.97 3.81 -6.80
N MET A 100 -21.14 3.36 -7.72
CA MET A 100 -21.56 2.65 -8.92
C MET A 100 -20.77 1.35 -9.07
N ASN A 101 -21.45 0.20 -9.01
CA ASN A 101 -20.85 -1.13 -9.09
C ASN A 101 -19.67 -1.37 -8.10
N GLY A 102 -19.71 -0.70 -6.94
CA GLY A 102 -18.65 -0.80 -5.92
C GLY A 102 -17.47 0.16 -6.12
N LEU A 103 -17.54 1.06 -7.10
CA LEU A 103 -16.59 2.13 -7.34
C LEU A 103 -17.16 3.47 -6.84
N VAL A 104 -16.30 4.29 -6.25
CA VAL A 104 -16.65 5.65 -5.84
C VAL A 104 -16.50 6.58 -7.03
N THR A 105 -17.50 7.42 -7.27
CA THR A 105 -17.51 8.43 -8.33
C THR A 105 -17.88 9.77 -7.73
N ASP A 106 -17.25 10.83 -8.26
CA ASP A 106 -17.60 12.19 -7.89
C ASP A 106 -19.06 12.51 -8.23
N PRO A 107 -19.75 13.32 -7.42
CA PRO A 107 -21.16 13.65 -7.62
C PRO A 107 -21.41 14.62 -8.79
N ILE A 108 -20.37 14.98 -9.54
CA ILE A 108 -20.44 15.91 -10.67
C ILE A 108 -21.09 15.19 -11.85
N GLU A 109 -22.04 15.84 -12.52
CA GLU A 109 -22.79 15.25 -13.63
C GLU A 109 -21.88 14.72 -14.74
N GLU A 110 -20.84 15.46 -15.12
CA GLU A 110 -19.86 15.02 -16.11
C GLU A 110 -19.09 13.77 -15.66
N ALA A 111 -18.61 13.73 -14.42
CA ALA A 111 -17.90 12.57 -13.86
C ALA A 111 -18.82 11.34 -13.81
N PHE A 112 -20.07 11.53 -13.43
CA PHE A 112 -21.08 10.48 -13.40
C PHE A 112 -21.38 9.91 -14.80
N LEU A 113 -21.61 10.78 -15.79
CA LEU A 113 -21.85 10.35 -17.17
C LEU A 113 -20.64 9.62 -17.76
N ASN A 114 -19.43 10.10 -17.48
CA ASN A 114 -18.20 9.43 -17.89
C ASN A 114 -18.07 8.05 -17.24
N ALA A 115 -18.30 7.95 -15.94
CA ALA A 115 -18.25 6.68 -15.22
C ALA A 115 -19.30 5.69 -15.77
N LEU A 116 -20.54 6.16 -16.04
CA LEU A 116 -21.59 5.35 -16.64
C LEU A 116 -21.18 4.79 -18.00
N ASN A 117 -20.55 5.60 -18.85
CA ASN A 117 -20.07 5.17 -20.16
C ASN A 117 -18.98 4.09 -20.04
N VAL A 118 -18.04 4.27 -19.10
CA VAL A 118 -16.96 3.31 -18.83
C VAL A 118 -17.54 1.98 -18.34
N GLU A 119 -18.42 1.99 -17.34
CA GLU A 119 -19.02 0.76 -16.81
C GLU A 119 -19.95 0.09 -17.84
N THR A 120 -20.66 0.86 -18.66
CA THR A 120 -21.48 0.32 -19.75
C THR A 120 -20.62 -0.45 -20.76
N GLN A 121 -19.49 0.11 -21.19
CA GLN A 121 -18.56 -0.57 -22.10
C GLN A 121 -17.98 -1.85 -21.47
N ARG A 122 -17.59 -1.77 -20.20
CA ARG A 122 -17.08 -2.92 -19.44
C ARG A 122 -18.10 -4.07 -19.35
N ILE A 123 -19.37 -3.76 -19.09
CA ILE A 123 -20.45 -4.76 -19.09
C ILE A 123 -20.66 -5.33 -20.50
N GLN A 124 -20.72 -4.48 -21.53
CA GLN A 124 -20.90 -4.93 -22.92
C GLN A 124 -19.80 -5.89 -23.37
N GLU A 125 -18.55 -5.60 -23.05
CA GLU A 125 -17.40 -6.46 -23.34
C GLU A 125 -17.54 -7.84 -22.66
N GLN A 126 -17.87 -7.87 -21.36
CA GLN A 126 -18.08 -9.11 -20.63
C GLN A 126 -19.32 -9.91 -21.07
N VAL A 127 -20.30 -9.27 -21.69
CA VAL A 127 -21.41 -9.98 -22.35
C VAL A 127 -20.95 -10.55 -23.69
N TYR A 128 -20.21 -9.75 -24.49
CA TYR A 128 -19.74 -10.14 -25.82
C TYR A 128 -18.84 -11.38 -25.79
N PHE A 129 -17.82 -11.38 -24.92
CA PHE A 129 -16.90 -12.52 -24.78
C PHE A 129 -17.53 -13.70 -24.02
N ARG A 130 -18.77 -13.57 -23.52
CA ARG A 130 -19.51 -14.55 -22.71
C ARG A 130 -19.02 -14.86 -21.27
N PRO A 131 -18.23 -14.00 -20.58
CA PRO A 131 -18.11 -14.07 -19.13
C PRO A 131 -19.43 -13.90 -18.36
N ILE A 132 -20.41 -13.16 -18.88
CA ILE A 132 -21.73 -12.97 -18.25
C ILE A 132 -22.75 -13.83 -18.99
N LYS A 133 -23.49 -14.64 -18.23
CA LYS A 133 -24.55 -15.54 -18.70
C LYS A 133 -25.86 -15.20 -18.00
N SER A 134 -26.99 -15.65 -18.54
CA SER A 134 -28.33 -15.32 -18.03
C SER A 134 -28.61 -15.69 -16.57
N HIS A 135 -27.83 -16.58 -15.97
CA HIS A 135 -27.99 -17.02 -14.56
C HIS A 135 -27.03 -16.31 -13.59
N ILE A 136 -26.16 -15.42 -14.08
CA ILE A 136 -25.16 -14.74 -13.27
C ILE A 136 -25.73 -13.40 -12.82
N ASP A 137 -25.71 -13.13 -11.53
CA ASP A 137 -25.97 -11.79 -10.99
C ASP A 137 -24.82 -10.86 -11.41
N VAL A 138 -25.16 -9.91 -12.29
CA VAL A 138 -24.19 -8.96 -12.85
C VAL A 138 -23.58 -8.10 -11.76
N LEU A 139 -24.37 -7.62 -10.80
CA LEU A 139 -23.86 -6.75 -9.75
C LEU A 139 -22.92 -7.55 -8.83
N ALA A 140 -23.32 -8.74 -8.39
CA ALA A 140 -22.51 -9.58 -7.52
C ALA A 140 -21.16 -9.92 -8.17
N LYS A 141 -21.15 -10.18 -9.48
CA LYS A 141 -19.93 -10.43 -10.24
C LYS A 141 -18.99 -9.22 -10.22
N PHE A 142 -19.49 -8.03 -10.54
CA PHE A 142 -18.65 -6.82 -10.58
C PHE A 142 -18.11 -6.44 -9.20
N LEU A 143 -18.93 -6.60 -8.16
CA LEU A 143 -18.50 -6.43 -6.78
C LEU A 143 -17.40 -7.43 -6.38
N SER A 144 -17.44 -8.67 -6.89
CA SER A 144 -16.38 -9.65 -6.62
C SER A 144 -15.05 -9.32 -7.32
N GLU A 145 -15.11 -8.80 -8.55
CA GLU A 145 -13.93 -8.49 -9.36
C GLU A 145 -13.25 -7.20 -8.88
N ALA A 146 -14.01 -6.11 -8.86
CA ALA A 146 -13.50 -4.75 -8.66
C ALA A 146 -14.15 -3.99 -7.49
N GLY A 147 -15.09 -4.61 -6.78
CA GLY A 147 -15.74 -3.98 -5.63
C GLY A 147 -14.75 -3.73 -4.51
N ILE A 148 -14.76 -2.49 -4.02
CA ILE A 148 -13.94 -2.05 -2.90
C ILE A 148 -14.83 -2.04 -1.65
N GLN A 149 -14.40 -2.72 -0.58
CA GLN A 149 -15.18 -2.82 0.67
C GLN A 149 -15.04 -1.57 1.55
N HIS A 150 -13.94 -0.85 1.42
CA HIS A 150 -13.63 0.37 2.16
C HIS A 150 -12.91 1.35 1.24
N TYR A 151 -13.37 2.59 1.17
CA TYR A 151 -12.74 3.61 0.35
C TYR A 151 -11.87 4.52 1.19
N ASN A 152 -10.59 4.61 0.82
CA ASN A 152 -9.71 5.64 1.32
C ASN A 152 -9.03 6.35 0.15
N PRO A 153 -9.31 7.65 -0.06
CA PRO A 153 -8.82 8.37 -1.22
C PRO A 153 -7.29 8.39 -1.27
N ARG A 154 -6.58 8.35 -0.13
CA ARG A 154 -5.10 8.35 -0.14
C ARG A 154 -4.49 7.04 -0.59
N ILE A 155 -5.21 5.94 -0.45
CA ILE A 155 -4.75 4.62 -0.87
C ILE A 155 -5.06 4.41 -2.36
N ILE A 156 -6.24 4.90 -2.78
CA ILE A 156 -6.82 4.69 -4.12
C ILE A 156 -6.42 5.81 -5.12
N SER A 157 -6.07 7.02 -4.66
CA SER A 157 -5.84 8.18 -5.54
C SER A 157 -4.85 7.90 -6.68
N ASP A 158 -5.14 8.46 -7.85
CA ASP A 158 -4.31 8.43 -9.05
C ASP A 158 -3.03 9.28 -8.96
N ASP A 159 -2.83 10.02 -7.85
CA ASP A 159 -1.56 10.72 -7.59
C ASP A 159 -0.43 9.70 -7.49
N ARG A 160 0.72 10.00 -8.12
CA ARG A 160 1.87 9.08 -8.20
C ARG A 160 2.23 8.55 -6.81
N PRO A 161 1.94 7.27 -6.49
CA PRO A 161 2.25 6.71 -5.18
C PRO A 161 3.76 6.68 -4.96
N ARG A 162 4.19 7.05 -3.75
CA ARG A 162 5.61 6.97 -3.37
C ARG A 162 5.99 5.52 -3.08
N PHE A 163 6.96 5.01 -3.82
CA PHE A 163 7.56 3.71 -3.59
C PHE A 163 9.01 3.84 -3.12
N ILE A 164 9.44 2.85 -2.33
CA ILE A 164 10.81 2.72 -1.85
C ILE A 164 11.31 1.31 -2.18
N SER A 165 12.57 1.16 -2.54
CA SER A 165 13.15 -0.15 -2.82
C SER A 165 13.61 -0.78 -1.51
N LEU A 166 13.00 -1.90 -1.15
CA LEU A 166 13.31 -2.64 0.07
C LEU A 166 14.44 -3.66 -0.12
N SER A 167 14.81 -3.97 -1.36
CA SER A 167 15.85 -4.96 -1.69
C SER A 167 17.20 -4.70 -1.00
N THR A 168 17.66 -3.44 -0.97
CA THR A 168 18.90 -3.06 -0.26
C THR A 168 18.81 -3.30 1.25
N PHE A 169 17.62 -3.16 1.83
CA PHE A 169 17.40 -3.32 3.27
C PHE A 169 17.17 -4.77 3.68
N ILE A 170 16.80 -5.64 2.75
CA ILE A 170 16.65 -7.10 2.97
C ILE A 170 18.01 -7.79 2.77
N PHE A 171 18.67 -7.53 1.64
CA PHE A 171 19.87 -8.27 1.22
C PHE A 171 21.20 -7.53 1.51
N GLY A 172 21.17 -6.33 2.09
CA GLY A 172 22.37 -5.56 2.43
C GLY A 172 23.05 -6.00 3.73
N GLU A 173 24.35 -5.70 3.87
CA GLU A 173 25.20 -6.08 5.02
C GLU A 173 24.75 -5.50 6.38
N ALA A 174 23.89 -4.47 6.38
CA ALA A 174 23.33 -3.82 7.58
C ALA A 174 21.80 -3.89 7.60
N SER A 175 21.21 -5.01 7.15
CA SER A 175 19.76 -5.19 7.03
C SER A 175 19.06 -5.18 8.39
N ILE A 176 18.21 -4.17 8.62
CA ILE A 176 17.27 -4.16 9.74
C ILE A 176 16.22 -5.26 9.55
N MET A 177 15.93 -5.61 8.30
CA MET A 177 14.90 -6.57 7.94
C MET A 177 15.19 -7.99 8.45
N ASN A 178 16.47 -8.37 8.60
CA ASN A 178 16.84 -9.67 9.16
C ASN A 178 16.51 -9.80 10.67
N GLU A 179 16.26 -8.67 11.34
CA GLU A 179 15.85 -8.64 12.75
C GLU A 179 14.32 -8.53 12.89
N ILE A 180 13.55 -8.49 11.81
CA ILE A 180 12.08 -8.35 11.88
C ILE A 180 11.44 -9.72 11.98
N ASP A 181 10.66 -9.91 13.04
CA ASP A 181 9.74 -11.04 13.16
C ASP A 181 8.38 -10.61 12.60
N TYR A 182 7.81 -11.45 11.75
CA TYR A 182 6.51 -11.18 11.14
C TYR A 182 5.37 -11.79 11.97
N LEU A 183 4.28 -11.03 12.08
CA LEU A 183 3.00 -11.48 12.62
C LEU A 183 2.08 -11.90 11.47
N HIS A 184 1.34 -12.97 11.71
CA HIS A 184 0.43 -13.57 10.75
C HIS A 184 -0.97 -13.70 11.37
N ALA A 185 -1.99 -13.83 10.52
CA ALA A 185 -3.31 -14.23 10.99
C ALA A 185 -3.23 -15.62 11.67
N PRO A 186 -4.09 -15.90 12.66
CA PRO A 186 -4.03 -17.16 13.42
C PRO A 186 -4.04 -18.38 12.51
N GLU A 187 -3.19 -19.37 12.80
CA GLU A 187 -3.09 -20.64 12.07
C GLU A 187 -2.63 -20.51 10.60
N THR A 188 -2.03 -19.39 10.18
CA THR A 188 -1.57 -19.15 8.79
C THR A 188 -0.06 -18.89 8.62
N ASN A 189 0.75 -19.21 9.63
CA ASN A 189 2.19 -18.89 9.63
C ASN A 189 2.98 -19.60 8.51
N ASP A 190 2.57 -20.80 8.15
CA ASP A 190 3.25 -21.61 7.12
C ASP A 190 2.81 -21.23 5.69
N ASP A 191 1.77 -20.40 5.55
CA ASP A 191 1.26 -19.97 4.25
C ASP A 191 2.15 -18.91 3.61
N LEU A 192 2.28 -18.95 2.29
CA LEU A 192 2.93 -17.89 1.53
C LEU A 192 2.13 -16.58 1.65
N LYS A 193 2.79 -15.50 2.06
CA LYS A 193 2.18 -14.17 2.21
C LYS A 193 2.73 -13.20 1.15
N PRO A 194 2.07 -13.07 -0.01
CA PRO A 194 2.55 -12.21 -1.09
C PRO A 194 2.57 -10.72 -0.72
N VAL A 195 1.74 -10.28 0.24
CA VAL A 195 1.72 -8.92 0.74
C VAL A 195 2.46 -8.83 2.08
N THR A 196 3.42 -7.91 2.19
CA THR A 196 4.07 -7.59 3.46
C THR A 196 3.79 -6.14 3.84
N HIS A 197 3.15 -5.95 4.99
CA HIS A 197 2.97 -4.64 5.62
C HIS A 197 4.09 -4.44 6.65
N LEU A 198 5.03 -3.53 6.40
CA LEU A 198 5.98 -3.08 7.41
C LEU A 198 5.44 -1.81 8.06
N ILE A 199 5.25 -1.83 9.37
CA ILE A 199 4.54 -0.76 10.08
C ILE A 199 5.48 -0.13 11.08
N ALA A 200 5.89 1.09 10.77
CA ALA A 200 6.62 1.95 11.68
C ALA A 200 5.66 2.53 12.71
N VAL A 201 5.95 2.30 13.99
CA VAL A 201 5.10 2.72 15.11
C VAL A 201 5.95 3.40 16.17
N ASP A 202 5.57 4.62 16.55
CA ASP A 202 6.07 5.29 17.74
C ASP A 202 5.34 4.80 18.98
N ILE A 203 5.98 3.91 19.74
CA ILE A 203 5.41 3.33 20.97
C ILE A 203 5.23 4.36 22.09
N THR A 204 5.88 5.53 21.98
CA THR A 204 5.76 6.63 22.94
C THR A 204 4.64 7.60 22.58
N SER A 205 3.93 7.37 21.48
CA SER A 205 2.82 8.17 21.01
C SER A 205 1.50 7.41 21.12
N GLY A 206 0.44 8.06 21.62
CA GLY A 206 -0.91 7.47 21.64
C GLY A 206 -1.40 7.09 20.23
N ASN A 207 -0.86 7.77 19.22
CA ASN A 207 -1.12 7.56 17.80
C ASN A 207 -0.55 6.24 17.34
N GLY A 208 0.68 5.94 17.79
CA GLY A 208 1.35 4.70 17.49
C GLY A 208 0.62 3.52 18.12
N LEU A 209 0.18 3.65 19.37
CA LEU A 209 -0.60 2.60 20.04
C LEU A 209 -1.96 2.37 19.36
N LYS A 210 -2.68 3.43 18.96
CA LYS A 210 -3.91 3.30 18.16
C LYS A 210 -3.67 2.59 16.83
N LEU A 211 -2.60 2.94 16.12
CA LEU A 211 -2.22 2.26 14.88
C LEU A 211 -1.92 0.78 15.14
N LEU A 212 -1.18 0.47 16.20
CA LEU A 212 -0.86 -0.90 16.60
C LEU A 212 -2.12 -1.72 16.89
N HIS A 213 -3.12 -1.14 17.58
CA HIS A 213 -4.43 -1.78 17.76
C HIS A 213 -5.15 -2.05 16.43
N GLN A 214 -5.14 -1.10 15.47
CA GLN A 214 -5.75 -1.33 14.16
C GLN A 214 -5.06 -2.44 13.38
N VAL A 215 -3.74 -2.56 13.53
CA VAL A 215 -2.92 -3.61 12.92
C VAL A 215 -3.21 -4.98 13.51
N LEU A 216 -3.32 -5.07 14.84
CA LEU A 216 -3.65 -6.33 15.50
C LEU A 216 -5.08 -6.75 15.16
N ASN A 217 -6.04 -5.82 15.18
CA ASN A 217 -7.42 -6.08 14.75
C ASN A 217 -7.48 -6.57 13.30
N TYR A 218 -6.70 -5.97 12.40
CA TYR A 218 -6.58 -6.45 11.01
C TYR A 218 -6.14 -7.91 10.93
N LEU A 219 -5.12 -8.32 11.70
CA LEU A 219 -4.68 -9.71 11.73
C LEU A 219 -5.68 -10.66 12.40
N ILE A 220 -6.34 -10.22 13.49
CA ILE A 220 -7.39 -10.98 14.21
C ILE A 220 -8.59 -11.23 13.31
N GLU A 221 -8.99 -10.24 12.50
CA GLU A 221 -10.10 -10.36 11.54
C GLU A 221 -9.80 -11.37 10.41
N GLY A 222 -8.52 -11.77 10.24
CA GLY A 222 -8.11 -12.88 9.39
C GLY A 222 -7.65 -12.48 7.99
N SER A 223 -6.54 -11.76 7.89
CA SER A 223 -5.84 -11.55 6.61
C SER A 223 -5.41 -12.88 5.98
N LYS A 224 -5.57 -13.00 4.66
CA LYS A 224 -5.25 -14.22 3.91
C LYS A 224 -3.90 -14.13 3.24
N ASP A 225 -3.65 -13.01 2.58
CA ASP A 225 -2.54 -12.84 1.66
C ASP A 225 -1.42 -11.96 2.24
N ALA A 226 -1.59 -11.47 3.47
CA ALA A 226 -0.62 -10.58 4.10
C ALA A 226 0.03 -11.11 5.39
N ARG A 227 1.23 -10.57 5.66
CA ARG A 227 1.92 -10.60 6.96
C ARG A 227 2.31 -9.19 7.38
N VAL A 228 2.51 -8.99 8.67
CA VAL A 228 2.87 -7.69 9.24
C VAL A 228 4.22 -7.76 9.94
N GLY A 229 5.17 -6.90 9.56
CA GLY A 229 6.39 -6.65 10.31
C GLY A 229 6.27 -5.35 11.11
N LEU A 230 6.61 -5.38 12.41
CA LEU A 230 6.54 -4.20 13.28
C LEU A 230 7.92 -3.55 13.43
N LEU A 231 7.97 -2.25 13.15
CA LEU A 231 9.16 -1.42 13.26
C LEU A 231 8.94 -0.40 14.37
N PHE A 232 9.33 -0.75 15.60
CA PHE A 232 9.20 0.19 16.70
C PHE A 232 10.22 1.31 16.62
N ASN A 233 9.71 2.51 16.84
CA ASN A 233 10.48 3.72 17.08
C ASN A 233 10.08 4.31 18.43
N ALA A 234 10.96 5.11 19.03
CA ALA A 234 10.67 5.82 20.27
C ALA A 234 11.41 7.16 20.31
N ASN A 235 10.83 8.15 21.00
CA ASN A 235 11.51 9.40 21.26
C ASN A 235 12.75 9.22 22.15
N LYS A 236 13.71 10.16 22.05
CA LYS A 236 15.02 10.12 22.73
C LYS A 236 14.95 9.96 24.26
N SER A 237 13.84 10.33 24.89
CA SER A 237 13.56 10.14 26.32
C SER A 237 12.84 8.82 26.61
N THR A 238 13.24 7.72 25.97
CA THR A 238 12.59 6.41 26.15
C THR A 238 12.75 5.93 27.59
N ASP A 239 11.63 5.75 28.28
CA ASP A 239 11.54 5.18 29.61
C ASP A 239 11.75 3.64 29.58
N SER A 240 11.96 3.03 30.75
CA SER A 240 12.19 1.58 30.82
C SER A 240 10.96 0.76 30.43
N PHE A 241 9.74 1.28 30.62
CA PHE A 241 8.52 0.54 30.26
C PHE A 241 8.33 0.46 28.75
N SER A 242 8.62 1.52 27.99
CA SER A 242 8.62 1.46 26.52
C SER A 242 9.61 0.41 26.00
N LEU A 243 10.80 0.32 26.60
CA LEU A 243 11.80 -0.67 26.21
C LEU A 243 11.37 -2.09 26.57
N LEU A 244 10.75 -2.29 27.74
CA LEU A 244 10.17 -3.56 28.15
C LEU A 244 9.03 -3.95 27.20
N PHE A 245 8.13 -3.02 26.87
CA PHE A 245 7.03 -3.22 25.94
C PHE A 245 7.52 -3.69 24.57
N ALA A 246 8.49 -2.97 23.97
CA ALA A 246 9.10 -3.37 22.71
C ALA A 246 9.76 -4.76 22.81
N LYS A 247 10.38 -5.07 23.95
CA LYS A 247 11.02 -6.37 24.18
C LYS A 247 10.03 -7.52 24.31
N VAL A 248 8.88 -7.30 24.95
CA VAL A 248 7.80 -8.29 25.04
C VAL A 248 7.27 -8.62 23.65
N PHE A 249 7.03 -7.61 22.82
CA PHE A 249 6.64 -7.81 21.42
C PHE A 249 7.68 -8.61 20.65
N GLU A 250 8.97 -8.27 20.75
CA GLU A 250 10.06 -9.03 20.10
C GLU A 250 10.05 -10.51 20.51
N ILE A 251 9.98 -10.81 21.82
CA ILE A 251 9.95 -12.19 22.31
C ILE A 251 8.70 -12.91 21.79
N THR A 252 7.56 -12.23 21.81
CA THR A 252 6.28 -12.82 21.44
C THR A 252 6.21 -13.13 19.95
N SER A 253 6.63 -12.19 19.09
CA SER A 253 6.67 -12.40 17.64
C SER A 253 7.68 -13.48 17.24
N SER A 254 8.88 -13.49 17.83
CA SER A 254 9.92 -14.48 17.48
C SER A 254 9.63 -15.89 17.98
N SER A 255 9.13 -16.02 19.21
CA SER A 255 9.05 -17.32 19.90
C SER A 255 7.64 -17.92 19.90
N TYR A 256 6.61 -17.09 19.77
CA TYR A 256 5.23 -17.48 20.02
C TYR A 256 4.26 -17.13 18.91
N SER A 257 4.67 -16.56 17.76
CA SER A 257 3.78 -16.22 16.63
C SER A 257 2.84 -17.36 16.17
N HIS A 258 3.26 -18.61 16.33
CA HIS A 258 2.47 -19.80 16.01
C HIS A 258 1.33 -20.11 16.99
N LYS A 259 1.27 -19.45 18.15
CA LYS A 259 0.23 -19.70 19.17
C LYS A 259 -1.07 -18.98 18.78
N LYS A 260 -2.19 -19.63 19.07
CA LYS A 260 -3.52 -19.19 18.62
C LYS A 260 -3.93 -17.80 19.11
N ASN A 261 -3.70 -17.50 20.40
CA ASN A 261 -4.21 -16.28 21.05
C ASN A 261 -3.15 -15.17 21.17
N VAL A 262 -2.12 -15.19 20.32
CA VAL A 262 -0.99 -14.25 20.40
C VAL A 262 -1.43 -12.83 20.11
N LEU A 263 -2.31 -12.67 19.13
CA LEU A 263 -2.76 -11.36 18.70
C LEU A 263 -3.65 -10.72 19.77
N GLU A 264 -4.53 -11.51 20.39
CA GLU A 264 -5.37 -11.10 21.52
C GLU A 264 -4.51 -10.68 22.72
N PHE A 265 -3.46 -11.42 23.03
CA PHE A 265 -2.52 -11.05 24.08
C PHE A 265 -1.78 -9.74 23.77
N LEU A 266 -1.27 -9.59 22.55
CA LEU A 266 -0.59 -8.36 22.14
C LEU A 266 -1.54 -7.15 22.17
N ASP A 267 -2.82 -7.34 21.84
CA ASP A 267 -3.84 -6.29 21.89
C ASP A 267 -4.19 -5.91 23.34
N GLN A 268 -4.36 -6.90 24.22
CA GLN A 268 -4.52 -6.69 25.65
C GLN A 268 -3.30 -6.02 26.28
N LEU A 269 -2.09 -6.38 25.84
CA LEU A 269 -0.85 -5.76 26.28
C LEU A 269 -0.78 -4.28 25.87
N CYS A 270 -1.20 -3.93 24.65
CA CYS A 270 -1.32 -2.54 24.21
C CYS A 270 -2.27 -1.75 25.11
N SER A 271 -3.46 -2.31 25.40
CA SER A 271 -4.45 -1.71 26.29
C SER A 271 -3.89 -1.49 27.70
N LEU A 272 -3.22 -2.52 28.26
CA LEU A 272 -2.64 -2.47 29.60
C LEU A 272 -1.51 -1.43 29.69
N TYR A 273 -0.64 -1.37 28.68
CA TYR A 273 0.45 -0.41 28.60
C TYR A 273 -0.09 1.02 28.49
N GLN A 274 -1.07 1.25 27.61
CA GLN A 274 -1.70 2.56 27.40
C GLN A 274 -2.36 3.11 28.68
N GLN A 275 -3.08 2.26 29.43
CA GLN A 275 -3.84 2.69 30.61
C GLN A 275 -2.96 2.96 31.84
N ASN A 276 -1.92 2.15 32.04
CA ASN A 276 -1.23 2.09 33.34
C ASN A 276 0.24 2.55 33.31
N TYR A 277 0.89 2.55 32.13
CA TYR A 277 2.34 2.72 32.03
C TYR A 277 2.77 3.81 31.03
N PHE A 278 1.88 4.26 30.15
CA PHE A 278 2.17 5.25 29.11
C PHE A 278 2.63 6.63 29.62
N LEU A 279 2.10 7.08 30.77
CA LEU A 279 2.45 8.38 31.39
C LEU A 279 3.27 8.23 32.67
N THR A 280 3.60 7.00 33.07
CA THR A 280 4.23 6.71 34.37
C THR A 280 5.73 6.82 34.23
N SER A 281 6.37 7.75 34.96
CA SER A 281 7.83 7.82 34.97
C SER A 281 8.40 6.60 35.71
N ALA A 282 9.37 5.94 35.09
CA ALA A 282 9.98 4.69 35.55
C ALA A 282 10.90 4.83 36.79
N VAL A 283 10.51 5.63 37.78
CA VAL A 283 11.36 6.01 38.91
C VAL A 283 11.33 4.96 40.03
N GLU A 284 10.39 4.01 40.04
CA GLU A 284 10.25 3.00 41.11
C GLU A 284 10.51 1.57 40.59
N VAL A 285 11.54 0.90 41.11
CA VAL A 285 11.90 -0.50 40.74
C VAL A 285 10.73 -1.47 40.97
N ASP A 286 9.91 -1.22 42.00
CA ASP A 286 8.73 -2.03 42.33
C ASP A 286 7.65 -1.98 41.22
N SER A 287 7.61 -0.89 40.45
CA SER A 287 6.64 -0.72 39.35
C SER A 287 7.01 -1.50 38.09
N ALA A 288 8.30 -1.73 37.84
CA ALA A 288 8.78 -2.56 36.73
C ALA A 288 8.53 -4.05 36.96
N GLN A 289 8.77 -4.53 38.18
CA GLN A 289 8.46 -5.91 38.55
C GLN A 289 6.95 -6.16 38.48
N ALA A 290 6.13 -5.21 38.96
CA ALA A 290 4.67 -5.28 38.85
C ALA A 290 4.19 -5.32 37.39
N PHE A 291 4.86 -4.62 36.46
CA PHE A 291 4.55 -4.71 35.03
C PHE A 291 4.86 -6.10 34.48
N VAL A 292 6.03 -6.66 34.81
CA VAL A 292 6.42 -8.02 34.39
C VAL A 292 5.46 -9.07 34.94
N ASP A 293 5.03 -8.95 36.20
CA ASP A 293 4.08 -9.90 36.78
C ASP A 293 2.72 -9.83 36.07
N LYS A 294 2.20 -8.63 35.76
CA LYS A 294 0.98 -8.48 34.95
C LYS A 294 1.11 -9.05 33.54
N ILE A 295 2.27 -8.87 32.88
CA ILE A 295 2.54 -9.49 31.56
C ILE A 295 2.48 -11.01 31.67
N CYS A 296 3.05 -11.58 32.75
CA CYS A 296 3.00 -13.02 32.99
C CYS A 296 1.56 -13.51 33.23
N GLU A 297 0.76 -12.78 34.01
CA GLU A 297 -0.66 -13.10 34.23
C GLU A 297 -1.46 -13.10 32.92
N LEU A 298 -1.29 -12.07 32.08
CA LEU A 298 -1.90 -12.01 30.75
C LEU A 298 -1.44 -13.17 29.86
N ALA A 299 -0.14 -13.45 29.86
CA ALA A 299 0.41 -14.56 29.08
C ALA A 299 -0.19 -15.91 29.49
N GLU A 300 -0.39 -16.17 30.79
CA GLU A 300 -1.05 -17.40 31.26
C GLU A 300 -2.52 -17.48 30.84
N ALA A 301 -3.24 -16.36 30.91
CA ALA A 301 -4.64 -16.29 30.50
C ALA A 301 -4.83 -16.63 29.02
N ASP A 302 -3.91 -16.18 28.16
CA ASP A 302 -3.94 -16.40 26.72
C ASP A 302 -3.16 -17.66 26.28
N GLY A 303 -2.64 -18.47 27.22
CA GLY A 303 -2.02 -19.77 26.94
C GLY A 303 -0.57 -19.72 26.46
N MET A 304 0.16 -18.64 26.73
CA MET A 304 1.60 -18.53 26.53
C MET A 304 2.41 -18.87 27.80
N PRO A 305 3.66 -19.34 27.63
CA PRO A 305 4.48 -19.75 28.77
C PRO A 305 5.05 -18.53 29.54
N SER A 306 4.39 -18.16 30.63
CA SER A 306 4.81 -17.07 31.55
C SER A 306 6.25 -17.19 32.06
N LYS A 307 6.73 -18.42 32.29
CA LYS A 307 8.09 -18.69 32.76
C LYS A 307 9.17 -18.07 31.88
N CYS A 308 8.96 -18.03 30.56
CA CYS A 308 9.92 -17.46 29.62
C CYS A 308 10.03 -15.93 29.80
N TYR A 309 8.89 -15.25 29.89
CA TYR A 309 8.87 -13.81 30.14
C TYR A 309 9.51 -13.47 31.48
N ARG A 310 9.20 -14.26 32.52
CA ARG A 310 9.74 -14.04 33.87
C ARG A 310 11.25 -14.17 33.97
N SER A 311 11.87 -15.01 33.14
CA SER A 311 13.34 -15.14 33.09
C SER A 311 13.99 -14.09 32.19
N VAL A 312 13.39 -13.75 31.05
CA VAL A 312 14.04 -12.92 30.02
C VAL A 312 13.85 -11.42 30.28
N LEU A 313 12.69 -11.00 30.79
CA LEU A 313 12.36 -9.58 30.95
C LEU A 313 13.17 -8.86 32.05
N PRO A 314 13.53 -9.46 33.18
CA PRO A 314 14.38 -8.78 34.18
C PRO A 314 15.85 -8.63 33.74
N GLU A 315 16.34 -9.54 32.90
CA GLU A 315 17.76 -9.62 32.50
C GLU A 315 18.03 -8.95 31.13
N PHE A 316 17.03 -8.33 30.51
CA PHE A 316 17.19 -7.81 29.15
C PHE A 316 18.16 -6.62 29.10
N SER A 317 18.98 -6.58 28.04
CA SER A 317 19.85 -5.44 27.77
C SER A 317 19.04 -4.29 27.15
N ALA A 318 18.79 -3.25 27.97
CA ALA A 318 18.19 -2.01 27.50
C ALA A 318 19.00 -1.37 26.36
N GLU A 319 20.33 -1.50 26.37
CA GLU A 319 21.21 -1.00 25.31
C GLU A 319 20.96 -1.71 23.97
N LYS A 320 20.75 -3.04 23.98
CA LYS A 320 20.43 -3.79 22.76
C LYS A 320 19.11 -3.34 22.14
N VAL A 321 18.07 -3.14 22.96
CA VAL A 321 16.77 -2.66 22.49
C VAL A 321 16.90 -1.24 21.94
N ARG A 322 17.58 -0.33 22.65
CA ARG A 322 17.85 1.04 22.17
C ARG A 322 18.60 1.03 20.84
N ARG A 323 19.60 0.16 20.67
CA ARG A 323 20.35 0.03 19.42
C ARG A 323 19.44 -0.37 18.25
N ARG A 324 18.50 -1.31 18.48
CA ARG A 324 17.51 -1.71 17.47
C ARG A 324 16.58 -0.55 17.11
N LEU A 325 16.05 0.17 18.11
CA LEU A 325 15.21 1.36 17.88
C LEU A 325 15.97 2.44 17.07
N SER A 326 17.23 2.72 17.40
CA SER A 326 18.05 3.68 16.66
C SER A 326 18.36 3.23 15.23
N LYS A 327 18.49 1.92 14.97
CA LYS A 327 18.59 1.42 13.60
C LYS A 327 17.31 1.74 12.81
N VAL A 328 16.14 1.44 13.40
CA VAL A 328 14.84 1.74 12.78
C VAL A 328 14.68 3.24 12.52
N GLU A 329 15.03 4.09 13.48
CA GLU A 329 15.02 5.56 13.33
C GLU A 329 15.89 6.01 12.15
N ASN A 330 17.11 5.50 12.04
CA ASN A 330 18.01 5.81 10.93
C ASN A 330 17.45 5.36 9.58
N PHE A 331 16.80 4.19 9.53
CA PHE A 331 16.14 3.72 8.31
C PHE A 331 14.97 4.61 7.89
N LEU A 332 14.09 4.95 8.83
CA LEU A 332 12.98 5.86 8.56
C LEU A 332 13.50 7.21 8.07
N TYR A 333 14.57 7.73 8.67
CA TYR A 333 15.20 8.97 8.24
C TYR A 333 15.78 8.88 6.82
N GLN A 334 16.48 7.80 6.48
CA GLN A 334 17.06 7.60 5.14
C GLN A 334 15.99 7.50 4.05
N VAL A 335 14.87 6.85 4.36
CA VAL A 335 13.82 6.53 3.39
C VAL A 335 12.82 7.68 3.23
N LEU A 336 12.46 8.33 4.34
CA LEU A 336 11.40 9.34 4.36
C LEU A 336 11.95 10.77 4.33
N GLY A 337 13.12 11.02 4.93
CA GLY A 337 13.66 12.35 5.20
C GLY A 337 13.18 12.94 6.54
N SER A 338 13.59 14.18 6.85
CA SER A 338 13.28 14.87 8.12
C SER A 338 11.81 15.26 8.32
N GLU A 339 10.98 15.16 7.29
CA GLU A 339 9.64 15.77 7.24
C GLU A 339 8.49 14.85 7.68
N TYR A 340 8.75 13.55 7.89
CA TYR A 340 7.68 12.58 8.11
C TYR A 340 7.70 12.06 9.54
N GLY A 341 6.55 12.15 10.19
CA GLY A 341 6.31 11.62 11.54
C GLY A 341 6.60 10.12 11.66
N PHE A 342 6.68 9.65 12.89
CA PHE A 342 7.21 8.33 13.25
C PHE A 342 6.25 7.15 13.06
N ASN A 343 5.02 7.39 12.55
CA ASN A 343 4.03 6.35 12.27
C ASN A 343 3.83 6.25 10.75
N VAL A 344 4.19 5.13 10.13
CA VAL A 344 4.13 4.95 8.66
C VAL A 344 3.83 3.49 8.31
N VAL A 345 3.01 3.28 7.29
CA VAL A 345 2.71 1.94 6.76
C VAL A 345 3.39 1.77 5.41
N PHE A 346 4.23 0.76 5.28
CA PHE A 346 4.84 0.34 4.03
C PHE A 346 4.19 -0.95 3.55
N THR A 347 3.60 -0.97 2.35
CA THR A 347 3.00 -2.20 1.77
C THR A 347 3.80 -2.61 0.55
N ASN A 348 4.60 -3.68 0.65
CA ASN A 348 5.57 -4.07 -0.38
C ASN A 348 6.43 -2.89 -0.89
N GLY A 349 6.75 -1.92 -0.01
CA GLY A 349 7.49 -0.71 -0.37
C GLY A 349 6.65 0.49 -0.83
N LYS A 350 5.31 0.38 -0.96
CA LYS A 350 4.42 1.54 -1.07
C LYS A 350 4.39 2.29 0.24
N VAL A 351 4.73 3.57 0.25
CA VAL A 351 4.73 4.41 1.46
C VAL A 351 3.34 5.02 1.64
N THR A 352 2.69 4.72 2.77
CA THR A 352 1.43 5.34 3.19
C THR A 352 1.62 6.02 4.53
N HIS A 353 1.47 7.35 4.56
CA HIS A 353 1.57 8.14 5.78
C HIS A 353 0.20 8.26 6.45
N PRO A 354 0.00 7.73 7.67
CA PRO A 354 -1.16 8.09 8.48
C PRO A 354 -1.00 9.54 8.94
N VAL A 355 -1.65 10.48 8.25
CA VAL A 355 -1.57 11.92 8.55
C VAL A 355 -2.33 12.26 9.85
N ASP A 356 -3.39 11.51 10.18
CA ASP A 356 -4.22 11.74 11.36
C ASP A 356 -4.74 10.42 11.96
N GLU A 357 -4.61 10.27 13.28
CA GLU A 357 -4.98 9.08 14.08
C GLU A 357 -6.40 8.55 13.87
N SER A 358 -7.34 9.42 13.50
CA SER A 358 -8.75 9.08 13.32
C SER A 358 -9.08 8.64 11.89
N SER A 359 -8.08 8.54 11.01
CA SER A 359 -8.27 8.25 9.59
C SER A 359 -7.87 6.85 9.17
N PHE A 360 -6.93 6.21 9.87
CA PHE A 360 -6.39 4.91 9.47
C PHE A 360 -6.99 3.79 10.33
N LEU A 361 -7.67 2.83 9.70
CA LEU A 361 -8.41 1.73 10.34
C LEU A 361 -7.89 0.37 9.86
N SER A 362 -8.29 -0.72 10.52
CA SER A 362 -8.01 -2.10 10.04
C SER A 362 -8.49 -2.30 8.59
N ALA A 363 -9.63 -1.69 8.23
CA ALA A 363 -10.18 -1.70 6.88
C ALA A 363 -9.25 -1.09 5.82
N ASP A 364 -8.38 -0.15 6.18
CA ASP A 364 -7.39 0.44 5.28
C ASP A 364 -6.26 -0.54 4.94
N LEU A 365 -5.89 -1.41 5.89
CA LEU A 365 -4.91 -2.48 5.64
C LEU A 365 -5.50 -3.52 4.69
N TYR A 366 -6.77 -3.90 4.87
CA TYR A 366 -7.47 -4.77 3.91
C TYR A 366 -7.57 -4.14 2.51
N LEU A 367 -7.80 -2.82 2.46
CA LEU A 367 -7.80 -2.09 1.19
C LEU A 367 -6.42 -2.16 0.51
N LEU A 368 -5.35 -1.87 1.26
CA LEU A 368 -3.97 -1.98 0.77
C LEU A 368 -3.63 -3.41 0.32
N GLU A 369 -3.94 -4.42 1.12
CA GLU A 369 -3.76 -5.84 0.77
C GLU A 369 -4.44 -6.17 -0.55
N SER A 370 -5.74 -5.85 -0.67
CA SER A 370 -6.52 -6.22 -1.85
C SER A 370 -6.04 -5.53 -3.12
N ILE A 371 -5.69 -4.23 -3.06
CA ILE A 371 -5.25 -3.45 -4.20
C ILE A 371 -3.85 -3.90 -4.64
N GLU A 372 -2.90 -3.98 -3.71
CA GLU A 372 -1.52 -4.32 -4.05
C GLU A 372 -1.39 -5.78 -4.50
N PHE A 373 -2.21 -6.69 -3.96
CA PHE A 373 -2.28 -8.06 -4.44
C PHE A 373 -2.86 -8.15 -5.85
N LYS A 374 -4.08 -7.64 -6.07
CA LYS A 374 -4.81 -7.78 -7.34
C LYS A 374 -4.13 -7.09 -8.51
N LEU A 375 -3.62 -5.87 -8.32
CA LEU A 375 -3.13 -5.06 -9.44
C LEU A 375 -1.70 -5.41 -9.87
N LYS A 376 -0.88 -5.93 -8.96
CA LYS A 376 0.58 -5.95 -9.16
C LYS A 376 1.27 -7.21 -8.64
N THR A 377 0.98 -7.62 -7.40
CA THR A 377 1.73 -8.71 -6.77
C THR A 377 1.37 -10.08 -7.34
N LYS A 378 0.12 -10.28 -7.77
CA LYS A 378 -0.33 -11.56 -8.32
C LYS A 378 0.56 -12.08 -9.46
N HIS A 379 0.95 -11.22 -10.40
CA HIS A 379 1.84 -11.61 -11.50
C HIS A 379 3.25 -11.97 -11.04
N ILE A 380 3.76 -11.31 -10.00
CA ILE A 380 5.07 -11.64 -9.43
C ILE A 380 5.01 -13.03 -8.77
N VAL A 381 3.93 -13.34 -8.08
CA VAL A 381 3.70 -14.67 -7.48
C VAL A 381 3.66 -15.74 -8.56
N GLU A 382 2.86 -15.53 -9.62
CA GLU A 382 2.76 -16.44 -10.77
C GLU A 382 4.15 -16.71 -11.39
N ILE A 383 4.99 -15.68 -11.56
CA ILE A 383 6.35 -15.83 -12.09
C ILE A 383 7.23 -16.63 -11.12
N ILE A 384 7.18 -16.35 -9.82
CA ILE A 384 8.01 -17.02 -8.81
C ILE A 384 7.64 -18.50 -8.68
N GLU A 385 6.37 -18.86 -8.82
CA GLU A 385 5.90 -20.25 -8.85
C GLU A 385 6.47 -21.03 -10.04
N GLU A 386 6.76 -20.36 -11.16
CA GLU A 386 7.39 -20.96 -12.33
C GLU A 386 8.92 -21.12 -12.20
N VAL A 387 9.55 -20.43 -11.23
CA VAL A 387 11.01 -20.49 -11.01
C VAL A 387 11.41 -21.85 -10.47
N LYS A 388 12.37 -22.49 -11.15
CA LYS A 388 13.03 -23.72 -10.66
C LYS A 388 14.28 -23.38 -9.87
N TRP A 389 14.19 -23.49 -8.55
CA TRP A 389 15.31 -23.30 -7.62
C TRP A 389 16.28 -24.48 -7.73
N GLN A 390 17.29 -24.36 -8.59
CA GLN A 390 18.38 -25.33 -8.71
C GLN A 390 19.43 -25.08 -7.62
N ASP A 391 20.02 -26.14 -7.07
CA ASP A 391 21.08 -26.09 -6.07
C ASP A 391 20.73 -25.38 -4.73
N VAL A 392 19.44 -25.16 -4.47
CA VAL A 392 18.93 -24.65 -3.18
C VAL A 392 18.22 -25.78 -2.46
N ASP A 393 18.55 -25.97 -1.18
CA ASP A 393 17.87 -26.93 -0.32
C ASP A 393 16.39 -26.52 -0.14
N HIS A 394 15.47 -27.46 -0.34
CA HIS A 394 14.03 -27.23 -0.21
C HIS A 394 13.66 -26.72 1.18
N ASP A 395 14.38 -27.16 2.22
CA ASP A 395 14.13 -26.72 3.59
C ASP A 395 14.48 -25.24 3.82
N MET A 396 15.29 -24.64 2.94
CA MET A 396 15.59 -23.20 2.98
C MET A 396 14.51 -22.35 2.31
N LEU A 397 13.70 -22.92 1.42
CA LEU A 397 12.63 -22.24 0.68
C LEU A 397 11.36 -22.08 1.52
N THR A 398 11.50 -21.44 2.68
CA THR A 398 10.38 -21.16 3.58
C THR A 398 9.41 -20.14 2.99
N SER A 399 8.14 -20.19 3.42
CA SER A 399 7.13 -19.18 3.05
C SER A 399 7.61 -17.76 3.34
N ASN A 400 8.33 -17.56 4.45
CA ASN A 400 8.91 -16.27 4.82
C ASN A 400 9.98 -15.79 3.84
N LEU A 401 10.91 -16.66 3.41
CA LEU A 401 11.93 -16.31 2.44
C LEU A 401 11.30 -15.93 1.09
N ILE A 402 10.33 -16.71 0.61
CA ILE A 402 9.64 -16.43 -0.65
C ILE A 402 8.87 -15.10 -0.55
N SER A 403 8.21 -14.85 0.59
CA SER A 403 7.53 -13.58 0.86
C SER A 403 8.50 -12.39 0.90
N ASP A 404 9.71 -12.56 1.44
CA ASP A 404 10.77 -11.54 1.42
C ASP A 404 11.25 -11.24 -0.01
N ILE A 405 11.40 -12.29 -0.85
CA ILE A 405 11.74 -12.15 -2.27
C ILE A 405 10.65 -11.40 -3.03
N ILE A 406 9.37 -11.73 -2.80
CA ILE A 406 8.23 -11.03 -3.40
C ILE A 406 8.26 -9.55 -3.02
N MET A 407 8.41 -9.25 -1.73
CA MET A 407 8.50 -7.88 -1.22
C MET A 407 9.66 -7.12 -1.87
N ALA A 408 10.86 -7.73 -1.93
CA ALA A 408 12.03 -7.13 -2.53
C ALA A 408 11.82 -6.81 -4.02
N LEU A 409 11.41 -7.80 -4.81
CA LEU A 409 11.19 -7.66 -6.24
C LEU A 409 10.13 -6.62 -6.55
N PHE A 410 8.98 -6.71 -5.87
CA PHE A 410 7.90 -5.75 -6.05
C PHE A 410 8.39 -4.33 -5.78
N SER A 411 9.03 -4.12 -4.62
CA SER A 411 9.45 -2.79 -4.18
C SER A 411 10.44 -2.16 -5.17
N SER A 412 11.37 -2.94 -5.71
CA SER A 412 12.33 -2.48 -6.72
C SER A 412 11.67 -2.19 -8.07
N ILE A 413 10.75 -3.04 -8.52
CA ILE A 413 10.01 -2.82 -9.77
C ILE A 413 9.13 -1.57 -9.67
N ALA A 414 8.52 -1.33 -8.52
CA ALA A 414 7.60 -0.22 -8.30
C ALA A 414 8.30 1.16 -8.20
N VAL A 415 9.57 1.20 -7.78
CA VAL A 415 10.39 2.42 -7.80
C VAL A 415 10.76 2.83 -9.23
N GLY A 416 10.89 1.87 -10.14
CA GLY A 416 11.21 2.14 -11.53
C GLY A 416 10.11 2.95 -12.21
N GLU A 417 10.43 4.14 -12.71
CA GLU A 417 9.55 4.86 -13.63
C GLU A 417 9.45 4.05 -14.93
N ARG A 418 8.30 3.42 -15.16
CA ARG A 418 7.98 2.87 -16.49
C ARG A 418 7.70 4.04 -17.41
N ALA A 419 8.54 4.23 -18.43
CA ALA A 419 8.09 4.94 -19.61
C ALA A 419 6.82 4.22 -20.13
N SER A 420 5.77 4.98 -20.43
CA SER A 420 4.43 4.49 -20.75
C SER A 420 4.36 3.53 -21.95
N GLU A 421 5.45 3.33 -22.67
CA GLU A 421 5.59 2.40 -23.79
C GLU A 421 6.49 1.22 -23.40
N SER A 422 5.92 0.15 -22.84
CA SER A 422 6.65 -1.10 -22.68
C SER A 422 6.84 -1.75 -24.06
N ALA A 423 8.06 -1.67 -24.61
CA ALA A 423 8.42 -2.43 -25.80
C ALA A 423 8.48 -3.93 -25.46
N ARG A 424 7.67 -4.75 -26.13
CA ARG A 424 7.66 -6.20 -25.97
C ARG A 424 8.74 -6.82 -26.85
N PHE A 425 9.95 -6.90 -26.34
CA PHE A 425 11.10 -7.45 -27.08
C PHE A 425 10.99 -8.96 -27.30
N GLU A 426 10.14 -9.67 -26.57
CA GLU A 426 9.91 -11.11 -26.72
C GLU A 426 9.25 -11.47 -28.06
N ILE A 427 8.57 -10.52 -28.70
CA ILE A 427 7.87 -10.71 -29.98
C ILE A 427 8.84 -10.71 -31.16
N LEU A 428 10.05 -10.17 -31.00
CA LEU A 428 11.00 -10.00 -32.08
C LEU A 428 11.65 -11.33 -32.45
N ASN A 429 11.59 -11.69 -33.74
CA ASN A 429 12.34 -12.81 -34.29
C ASN A 429 13.82 -12.38 -34.49
N ASP A 430 14.74 -13.20 -34.00
CA ASP A 430 16.17 -12.94 -33.96
C ASP A 430 17.00 -13.87 -34.86
N GLN A 431 16.38 -14.81 -35.56
CA GLN A 431 17.08 -15.87 -36.32
C GLN A 431 18.10 -15.34 -37.36
N HIS A 432 17.77 -14.25 -38.06
CA HIS A 432 18.58 -13.73 -39.17
C HIS A 432 18.84 -12.22 -39.10
N SER A 433 18.21 -11.53 -38.16
CA SER A 433 18.24 -10.08 -38.01
C SER A 433 18.91 -9.63 -36.71
N ALA A 434 19.41 -10.56 -35.88
CA ALA A 434 20.01 -10.21 -34.61
C ALA A 434 21.46 -10.67 -34.45
N ILE A 435 22.22 -9.90 -33.68
CA ILE A 435 23.53 -10.27 -33.14
C ILE A 435 23.31 -10.66 -31.68
N ILE A 436 23.56 -11.91 -31.33
CA ILE A 436 23.34 -12.46 -29.99
C ILE A 436 24.71 -12.71 -29.34
N LEU A 437 24.92 -12.09 -28.17
CA LEU A 437 26.10 -12.20 -27.32
C LEU A 437 25.64 -12.72 -25.95
N PRO A 438 25.39 -14.03 -25.81
CA PRO A 438 24.81 -14.57 -24.59
C PRO A 438 25.83 -14.59 -23.46
N ASN A 439 25.37 -14.28 -22.25
CA ASN A 439 26.12 -14.53 -21.03
C ASN A 439 25.16 -14.98 -19.92
N GLU A 440 25.10 -16.29 -19.68
CA GLU A 440 24.19 -16.90 -18.69
C GLU A 440 24.46 -16.44 -17.26
N ASN A 441 25.70 -16.06 -16.97
CA ASN A 441 26.10 -15.60 -15.63
C ASN A 441 25.89 -14.09 -15.43
N SER A 442 25.30 -13.40 -16.41
CA SER A 442 25.11 -11.95 -16.32
C SER A 442 23.77 -11.60 -15.69
N SER A 443 23.79 -10.71 -14.69
CA SER A 443 22.58 -10.11 -14.12
C SER A 443 21.99 -9.01 -15.01
N ILE A 444 22.75 -8.52 -15.99
CA ILE A 444 22.34 -7.42 -16.88
C ILE A 444 22.05 -7.99 -18.27
N HIS A 445 20.82 -7.78 -18.72
CA HIS A 445 20.33 -8.15 -20.05
C HIS A 445 20.06 -6.89 -20.85
N ILE A 446 20.62 -6.81 -22.06
CA ILE A 446 20.45 -5.66 -22.96
C ILE A 446 19.87 -6.14 -24.29
N ASP A 447 18.62 -5.77 -24.52
CA ASP A 447 17.99 -5.83 -25.84
C ASP A 447 18.08 -4.47 -26.52
N ALA A 448 18.69 -4.43 -27.71
CA ALA A 448 18.83 -3.21 -28.50
C ALA A 448 18.22 -3.42 -29.88
N VAL A 449 17.20 -2.63 -30.23
CA VAL A 449 16.61 -2.62 -31.58
C VAL A 449 17.14 -1.41 -32.33
N LEU A 450 17.95 -1.65 -33.35
CA LEU A 450 18.67 -0.62 -34.08
C LEU A 450 18.27 -0.63 -35.55
N ASP A 451 17.91 0.53 -36.08
CA ASP A 451 17.93 0.75 -37.52
C ASP A 451 19.38 1.05 -37.93
N PRO A 452 20.08 0.14 -38.65
CA PRO A 452 21.47 0.34 -39.03
C PRO A 452 21.70 1.60 -39.89
N LEU A 453 20.65 2.14 -40.51
CA LEU A 453 20.70 3.33 -41.36
C LEU A 453 20.31 4.61 -40.60
N SER A 454 20.03 4.52 -39.30
CA SER A 454 19.74 5.70 -38.48
C SER A 454 21.01 6.40 -37.96
N PRO A 455 21.04 7.75 -37.91
CA PRO A 455 22.15 8.48 -37.29
C PRO A 455 22.38 8.11 -35.81
N THR A 456 21.33 7.72 -35.10
CA THR A 456 21.41 7.26 -33.70
C THR A 456 22.19 5.94 -33.61
N SER A 457 21.95 5.00 -34.52
CA SER A 457 22.65 3.71 -34.56
C SER A 457 24.11 3.81 -35.01
N GLN A 458 24.58 4.98 -35.46
CA GLN A 458 26.03 5.23 -35.57
C GLN A 458 26.70 5.41 -34.20
N LYS A 459 25.96 5.90 -33.19
CA LYS A 459 26.50 6.22 -31.85
C LYS A 459 26.41 5.05 -30.87
N VAL A 460 25.27 4.36 -30.88
CA VAL A 460 24.93 3.31 -29.90
C VAL A 460 25.90 2.11 -29.89
N PRO A 461 26.38 1.58 -31.04
CA PRO A 461 27.29 0.42 -31.04
C PRO A 461 28.59 0.66 -30.29
N GLY A 462 29.10 1.89 -30.28
CA GLY A 462 30.27 2.27 -29.48
C GLY A 462 30.03 2.06 -28.00
N ILE A 463 28.88 2.51 -27.49
CA ILE A 463 28.45 2.35 -26.09
C ILE A 463 28.23 0.88 -25.75
N LEU A 464 27.49 0.16 -26.60
CA LEU A 464 27.23 -1.28 -26.42
C LEU A 464 28.54 -2.07 -26.33
N ARG A 465 29.54 -1.72 -27.15
CA ARG A 465 30.86 -2.34 -27.08
C ARG A 465 31.60 -2.07 -25.77
N VAL A 466 31.48 -0.86 -25.22
CA VAL A 466 32.04 -0.53 -23.89
C VAL A 466 31.37 -1.37 -22.81
N LEU A 467 30.03 -1.41 -22.80
CA LEU A 467 29.27 -2.21 -21.85
C LEU A 467 29.63 -3.69 -21.96
N TRP A 468 29.66 -4.23 -23.18
CA TRP A 468 30.08 -5.60 -23.43
C TRP A 468 31.49 -5.89 -22.89
N LYS A 469 32.46 -4.98 -23.10
CA LYS A 469 33.83 -5.17 -22.64
C LYS A 469 33.98 -5.15 -21.12
N TYR A 470 33.32 -4.21 -20.43
CA TYR A 470 33.58 -3.95 -19.01
C TYR A 470 32.51 -4.51 -18.06
N VAL A 471 31.27 -4.60 -18.50
CA VAL A 471 30.13 -5.10 -17.71
C VAL A 471 29.78 -6.55 -18.08
N GLN A 472 30.14 -6.97 -19.30
CA GLN A 472 29.82 -8.30 -19.84
C GLN A 472 28.32 -8.68 -19.70
N PRO A 473 27.38 -7.81 -20.11
CA PRO A 473 25.96 -8.15 -20.16
C PRO A 473 25.68 -9.30 -21.14
N SER A 474 24.59 -10.03 -20.92
CA SER A 474 23.95 -10.80 -21.98
C SER A 474 23.27 -9.81 -22.93
N MET A 475 23.62 -9.83 -24.22
CA MET A 475 23.20 -8.77 -25.16
C MET A 475 22.62 -9.36 -26.44
N ARG A 476 21.49 -8.82 -26.88
CA ARG A 476 20.86 -9.13 -28.17
C ARG A 476 20.58 -7.83 -28.92
N ILE A 477 21.19 -7.70 -30.09
CA ILE A 477 21.10 -6.51 -30.95
C ILE A 477 20.31 -6.87 -32.19
N VAL A 478 19.04 -6.46 -32.26
CA VAL A 478 18.15 -6.70 -33.40
C VAL A 478 18.26 -5.55 -34.40
N LEU A 479 18.54 -5.86 -35.66
CA LEU A 479 18.62 -4.91 -36.76
C LEU A 479 17.24 -4.80 -37.42
N ASN A 480 16.64 -3.62 -37.33
CA ASN A 480 15.31 -3.31 -37.88
C ASN A 480 15.39 -2.09 -38.82
N PRO A 481 15.82 -2.27 -40.08
CA PRO A 481 15.94 -1.18 -41.03
C PRO A 481 14.56 -0.67 -41.49
N LEU A 482 14.39 0.66 -41.53
CA LEU A 482 13.17 1.28 -42.05
C LEU A 482 13.18 1.36 -43.58
N SER A 483 12.01 1.12 -44.21
CA SER A 483 11.82 1.18 -45.67
C SER A 483 10.55 1.95 -46.04
N PRO A 484 10.51 2.72 -47.15
CA PRO A 484 11.59 3.00 -48.10
C PRO A 484 12.38 4.28 -47.76
N LEU A 485 13.66 4.30 -48.16
CA LEU A 485 14.54 5.47 -48.00
C LEU A 485 14.56 6.29 -49.30
N ALA A 486 14.04 7.51 -49.26
CA ALA A 486 13.99 8.40 -50.42
C ALA A 486 15.32 9.15 -50.69
N ASP A 487 16.19 9.25 -49.69
CA ASP A 487 17.47 9.97 -49.73
C ASP A 487 18.56 9.15 -49.01
N LEU A 488 19.85 9.51 -49.19
CA LEU A 488 20.96 8.88 -48.50
C LEU A 488 20.79 9.03 -46.97
N PRO A 489 20.64 7.93 -46.21
CA PRO A 489 20.22 7.98 -44.81
C PRO A 489 21.33 8.50 -43.87
N LEU A 490 22.60 8.24 -44.20
CA LEU A 490 23.75 8.63 -43.39
C LEU A 490 24.65 9.59 -44.19
N LYS A 491 24.75 10.84 -43.73
CA LYS A 491 25.50 11.92 -44.42
C LYS A 491 26.87 12.23 -43.79
N ASN A 492 27.18 11.63 -42.63
CA ASN A 492 28.37 11.93 -41.84
C ASN A 492 29.13 10.66 -41.47
N TYR A 493 30.45 10.80 -41.33
CA TYR A 493 31.29 9.81 -40.68
C TYR A 493 31.26 10.02 -39.16
N TYR A 494 31.16 8.93 -38.40
CA TYR A 494 31.12 8.97 -36.94
C TYR A 494 32.15 8.00 -36.35
N ARG A 495 32.84 8.42 -35.28
CA ARG A 495 33.71 7.55 -34.48
C ARG A 495 33.46 7.81 -33.00
N TYR A 496 33.03 6.76 -32.30
CA TYR A 496 32.83 6.83 -30.86
C TYR A 496 34.19 6.82 -30.13
N LYS A 497 34.38 7.75 -29.21
CA LYS A 497 35.60 7.88 -28.39
C LYS A 497 35.42 7.04 -27.13
N VAL A 498 36.07 5.88 -27.09
CA VAL A 498 36.10 5.01 -25.90
C VAL A 498 37.40 5.27 -25.13
N PRO A 499 37.35 5.59 -23.84
CA PRO A 499 38.55 5.57 -23.00
C PRO A 499 39.04 4.13 -22.83
N SER A 500 40.31 3.87 -23.14
CA SER A 500 40.96 2.61 -22.78
C SER A 500 41.40 2.68 -21.31
N MET A 501 41.16 1.63 -20.52
CA MET A 501 41.66 1.57 -19.14
C MET A 501 43.19 1.49 -19.07
N ASP A 502 43.85 1.12 -20.17
CA ASP A 502 45.30 0.90 -20.25
C ASP A 502 46.02 1.97 -21.08
N ASP A 503 45.40 3.13 -21.34
CA ASP A 503 45.99 4.23 -22.11
C ASP A 503 46.98 5.06 -21.27
N PHE A 504 47.98 4.41 -20.69
CA PHE A 504 49.08 5.10 -20.01
C PHE A 504 50.12 5.57 -21.03
N SER A 505 50.66 6.76 -20.82
CA SER A 505 51.78 7.25 -21.60
C SER A 505 53.02 6.40 -21.28
N GLY A 506 53.74 5.96 -22.31
CA GLY A 506 54.98 5.19 -22.15
C GLY A 506 56.19 6.02 -21.70
N ALA A 507 56.05 7.35 -21.63
CA ALA A 507 57.14 8.27 -21.28
C ALA A 507 57.04 8.75 -19.83
N ASP A 508 55.86 9.25 -19.46
CA ASP A 508 55.54 9.70 -18.12
C ASP A 508 54.27 8.95 -17.70
N SER A 509 54.14 8.47 -16.46
CA SER A 509 53.01 7.65 -15.98
C SER A 509 51.63 8.36 -15.97
N SER A 510 51.43 9.37 -16.82
CA SER A 510 50.19 10.07 -17.11
C SER A 510 49.25 9.22 -17.96
N VAL A 511 47.96 9.51 -17.86
CA VAL A 511 46.92 8.89 -18.70
C VAL A 511 46.81 9.71 -19.99
N ASN A 512 46.85 9.04 -21.14
CA ASN A 512 46.66 9.68 -22.43
C ASN A 512 45.22 10.17 -22.58
N ASP A 513 45.06 11.39 -23.09
CA ASP A 513 43.73 11.87 -23.45
C ASP A 513 43.14 10.99 -24.56
N PRO A 514 41.90 10.50 -24.40
CA PRO A 514 41.31 9.65 -25.43
C PRO A 514 41.09 10.49 -26.71
N LYS A 515 41.43 9.94 -27.87
CA LYS A 515 41.38 10.64 -29.17
C LYS A 515 40.59 9.84 -30.20
N ALA A 516 39.87 10.53 -31.06
CA ALA A 516 39.19 9.92 -32.21
C ALA A 516 39.99 10.23 -33.48
N PHE A 517 40.50 9.19 -34.14
CA PHE A 517 41.23 9.32 -35.40
C PHE A 517 40.37 8.80 -36.56
N LEU A 518 40.25 9.56 -37.64
CA LEU A 518 39.68 9.09 -38.90
C LEU A 518 40.84 8.84 -39.85
N LEU A 519 41.19 7.56 -40.04
CA LEU A 519 42.25 7.14 -40.95
C LEU A 519 41.60 6.67 -42.25
N THR A 520 42.04 7.22 -43.37
CA THR A 520 41.66 6.75 -44.70
C THR A 520 42.74 5.79 -45.18
N CYS A 521 42.39 4.50 -45.27
CA CYS A 521 43.23 3.55 -46.00
C CYS A 521 43.09 3.84 -47.50
N HIS A 522 44.13 4.38 -48.13
CA HIS A 522 44.24 4.30 -49.58
C HIS A 522 44.46 2.83 -49.93
N CYS A 523 43.38 2.14 -50.33
CA CYS A 523 43.52 0.88 -51.05
C CYS A 523 44.14 1.22 -52.41
N PRO A 524 45.38 0.81 -52.70
CA PRO A 524 45.93 1.02 -54.03
C PRO A 524 45.02 0.28 -55.02
N ARG A 525 44.46 1.01 -55.97
CA ARG A 525 43.68 0.41 -57.07
C ARG A 525 44.62 -0.52 -57.82
N HIS A 526 44.31 -1.82 -57.81
CA HIS A 526 44.92 -2.80 -58.70
C HIS A 526 44.36 -2.67 -60.11
#